data_AF-A0A7W3RI22-F1
#
_entry.id   AF-A0A7W3RI22-F1
#
_cell.length_a   1.000
_cell.length_b   1.000
_cell.length_c   1.000
_cell.angle_alpha   90.00
_cell.angle_beta   90.00
_cell.angle_gamma   90.00
#
_symmetry.space_group_name_H-M   'P 1'
#
loop_
_entity.id
_entity.type
_entity.pdbx_description
1 polymer ?
#
loop_
_entity_poly.entity_id
_entity_poly.type
_entity_poly.pdbx_seq_one_letter_code
_entity_poly.pdbx_strand_id
1 'polypeptide(L)'
;MNLHDIKGSYDAVFSLGSACNPAIQFQRLNLKRFTSSPLDWNYSPYLSDVNRLLKNKFNGFMELKNMRVINDKGVSIYADEGVFVFPDKGLHKPIKSYLVLDTVYKIFSAHDFPIIPNQNWFLAYPPFKKTLNYRIDRFLDKVKNSQSILF
;
A
#
# COMPACT_ATOMS: atom_id res chain seq x y z
N MET A 1 18.91 -6.01 -12.70
CA MET A 1 17.90 -5.47 -13.63
C MET A 1 18.49 -4.23 -14.28
N ASN A 2 18.47 -4.13 -15.61
CA ASN A 2 18.93 -2.94 -16.32
C ASN A 2 17.72 -2.10 -16.74
N LEU A 3 17.73 -0.80 -16.45
CA LEU A 3 16.59 0.08 -16.69
C LEU A 3 16.30 0.29 -18.19
N HIS A 4 17.31 0.17 -19.05
CA HIS A 4 17.12 0.30 -20.49
C HIS A 4 16.26 -0.83 -21.05
N ASP A 5 16.40 -2.04 -20.50
CA ASP A 5 15.73 -3.25 -20.99
C ASP A 5 14.24 -3.30 -20.61
N ILE A 6 13.83 -2.53 -19.59
CA ILE A 6 12.44 -2.42 -19.12
C ILE A 6 11.74 -1.15 -19.60
N LYS A 7 12.38 -0.38 -20.50
CA LYS A 7 11.77 0.84 -21.02
C LYS A 7 10.71 0.47 -22.06
N GLY A 8 9.46 0.82 -21.81
CA GLY A 8 8.37 0.56 -22.73
C GLY A 8 7.02 1.04 -22.23
N SER A 9 5.98 0.68 -22.97
CA SER A 9 4.60 0.90 -22.58
C SER A 9 4.07 -0.32 -21.82
N TYR A 10 3.31 -0.06 -20.77
CA TYR A 10 2.70 -1.08 -19.92
C TYR A 10 1.20 -0.82 -19.83
N ASP A 11 0.41 -1.90 -19.85
CA ASP A 11 -1.04 -1.82 -19.67
C ASP A 11 -1.40 -1.54 -18.21
N ALA A 12 -0.53 -1.93 -17.28
CA ALA A 12 -0.67 -1.71 -15.85
C ALA A 12 0.69 -1.61 -15.14
N VAL A 13 0.73 -0.84 -14.05
CA VAL A 13 1.89 -0.73 -13.15
C VAL A 13 1.41 -0.94 -11.71
N PHE A 14 2.06 -1.80 -10.94
CA PHE A 14 1.67 -2.12 -9.57
C PHE A 14 2.85 -2.09 -8.61
N SER A 15 2.75 -1.31 -7.54
CA SER A 15 3.71 -1.41 -6.43
C SER A 15 3.59 -2.76 -5.71
N LEU A 16 4.72 -3.36 -5.36
CA LEU A 16 4.83 -4.54 -4.49
C LEU A 16 4.88 -4.20 -2.99
N GLY A 17 4.75 -2.92 -2.62
CA GLY A 17 4.57 -2.49 -1.23
C GLY A 17 5.85 -2.41 -0.39
N SER A 18 7.04 -2.32 -0.99
CA SER A 18 8.28 -2.13 -0.21
C SER A 18 8.37 -0.74 0.43
N ALA A 19 7.65 0.25 -0.13
CA ALA A 19 7.51 1.60 0.41
C ALA A 19 6.25 2.28 -0.17
N CYS A 20 5.77 3.32 0.50
CA CYS A 20 4.64 4.15 0.04
C CYS A 20 5.02 5.20 -1.03
N ASN A 21 6.32 5.42 -1.26
CA ASN A 21 6.81 6.45 -2.18
C ASN A 21 6.29 6.32 -3.62
N PRO A 22 6.21 5.12 -4.24
CA PRO A 22 5.63 4.97 -5.57
C PRO A 22 4.20 5.49 -5.66
N ALA A 23 3.35 5.16 -4.68
CA ALA A 23 1.96 5.63 -4.62
C ALA A 23 1.86 7.15 -4.54
N ILE A 24 2.77 7.79 -3.79
CA ILE A 24 2.88 9.25 -3.69
C ILE A 24 3.28 9.85 -5.05
N GLN A 25 4.24 9.25 -5.75
CA GLN A 25 4.65 9.74 -7.07
C GLN A 25 3.55 9.57 -8.12
N PHE A 26 2.82 8.45 -8.09
CA PHE A 26 1.66 8.26 -8.96
C PHE A 26 0.55 9.27 -8.69
N GLN A 27 0.35 9.66 -7.42
CA GLN A 27 -0.55 10.76 -7.08
C GLN A 27 -0.09 12.08 -7.69
N ARG A 28 1.18 12.43 -7.48
CA ARG A 28 1.78 13.68 -7.95
C ARG A 28 1.69 13.85 -9.47
N LEU A 29 1.90 12.76 -10.21
CA LEU A 29 1.87 12.74 -11.67
C LEU A 29 0.47 12.52 -12.25
N ASN A 30 -0.58 12.47 -11.41
CA ASN A 30 -1.96 12.16 -11.82
C ASN A 30 -2.09 10.82 -12.58
N LEU A 31 -1.26 9.84 -12.21
CA LEU A 31 -1.20 8.50 -12.79
C LEU A 31 -2.03 7.48 -12.01
N LYS A 32 -2.78 7.90 -10.98
CA LYS A 32 -3.66 7.03 -10.18
C LYS A 32 -4.67 6.26 -11.02
N ARG A 33 -5.09 6.81 -12.16
CA ARG A 33 -5.99 6.09 -13.11
C ARG A 33 -5.38 4.78 -13.63
N PHE A 34 -4.06 4.65 -13.58
CA PHE A 34 -3.28 3.46 -13.97
C PHE A 34 -2.80 2.62 -12.78
N THR A 35 -2.86 3.15 -11.56
CA THR A 35 -2.17 2.61 -10.38
C THR A 35 -3.08 2.72 -9.15
N SER A 36 -3.67 1.59 -8.76
CA SER A 36 -4.38 1.45 -7.48
C SER A 36 -4.03 0.07 -6.95
N SER A 37 -2.75 -0.10 -6.63
CA SER A 37 -2.25 -1.36 -6.11
C SER A 37 -2.90 -1.65 -4.77
N PRO A 38 -3.27 -2.91 -4.48
CA PRO A 38 -3.62 -3.35 -3.14
C PRO A 38 -2.55 -3.00 -2.09
N LEU A 39 -1.29 -2.82 -2.53
CA LEU A 39 -0.13 -2.61 -1.68
C LEU A 39 0.41 -1.17 -1.66
N ASP A 40 -0.29 -0.19 -2.26
CA ASP A 40 0.20 1.19 -2.39
C ASP A 40 0.52 1.88 -1.05
N TRP A 41 -0.22 1.56 0.02
CA TRP A 41 -0.02 2.10 1.37
C TRP A 41 0.56 1.08 2.36
N ASN A 42 1.08 -0.02 1.81
CA ASN A 42 1.65 -1.09 2.61
C ASN A 42 3.17 -1.02 2.65
N TYR A 43 3.71 -1.67 3.67
CA TYR A 43 5.12 -1.95 3.85
C TYR A 43 5.30 -3.48 3.97
N SER A 44 6.02 -4.06 3.03
CA SER A 44 6.36 -5.48 2.96
C SER A 44 7.88 -5.65 3.08
N PRO A 45 8.40 -6.01 4.27
CA PRO A 45 9.85 -6.13 4.46
C PRO A 45 10.49 -7.26 3.63
N TYR A 46 9.70 -8.29 3.28
CA TYR A 46 10.19 -9.48 2.59
C TYR A 46 9.35 -9.78 1.35
N LEU A 47 10.02 -9.99 0.21
CA LEU A 47 9.37 -10.37 -1.04
C LEU A 47 8.71 -11.76 -0.95
N SER A 48 9.22 -12.67 -0.11
CA SER A 48 8.61 -13.98 0.14
C SER A 48 7.18 -13.88 0.69
N ASP A 49 6.91 -12.87 1.52
CA ASP A 49 5.59 -12.62 2.08
C ASP A 49 4.63 -12.05 1.03
N VAL A 50 5.12 -11.14 0.16
CA VAL A 50 4.37 -10.66 -1.01
C VAL A 50 4.04 -11.82 -1.96
N ASN A 51 5.02 -12.67 -2.26
CA ASN A 51 4.81 -13.86 -3.10
C ASN A 51 3.74 -14.78 -2.51
N ARG A 52 3.75 -14.98 -1.19
CA ARG A 52 2.74 -15.77 -0.49
C ARG A 52 1.36 -15.11 -0.60
N LEU A 53 1.26 -13.79 -0.44
CA LEU A 53 0.01 -13.04 -0.62
C LEU A 53 -0.57 -13.19 -2.03
N LEU A 54 0.28 -13.00 -3.05
CA LEU A 54 -0.10 -13.10 -4.46
C LEU A 54 -0.53 -14.53 -4.84
N LYS A 55 0.23 -15.55 -4.41
CA LYS A 55 -0.12 -16.96 -4.62
C LYS A 55 -1.48 -17.33 -4.04
N ASN A 56 -1.82 -16.76 -2.89
CA ASN A 56 -3.11 -16.98 -2.22
C ASN A 56 -4.21 -16.01 -2.68
N LYS A 57 -3.97 -15.20 -3.73
CA LYS A 57 -4.94 -14.24 -4.28
C LYS A 57 -5.54 -13.34 -3.19
N PHE A 58 -4.72 -12.89 -2.25
CA PHE A 58 -5.12 -12.04 -1.12
C PHE A 58 -6.16 -12.66 -0.16
N ASN A 59 -6.38 -13.98 -0.20
CA ASN A 59 -7.32 -14.64 0.69
C ASN A 59 -6.94 -14.39 2.16
N GLY A 60 -7.88 -13.85 2.94
CA GLY A 60 -7.65 -13.58 4.37
C GLY A 60 -6.71 -12.41 4.66
N PHE A 61 -6.32 -11.63 3.65
CA PHE A 61 -5.45 -10.46 3.81
C PHE A 61 -6.18 -9.31 4.49
N MET A 62 -5.58 -8.75 5.52
CA MET A 62 -6.11 -7.68 6.37
C MET A 62 -7.51 -8.01 6.88
N GLU A 63 -7.72 -9.25 7.34
CA GLU A 63 -8.92 -9.60 8.10
C GLU A 63 -8.78 -9.10 9.53
N LEU A 64 -9.80 -8.41 10.06
CA LEU A 64 -9.73 -7.72 11.35
C LEU A 64 -9.17 -8.59 12.49
N LYS A 65 -9.57 -9.87 12.56
CA LYS A 65 -9.08 -10.84 13.57
C LYS A 65 -7.56 -11.06 13.54
N ASN A 66 -6.94 -10.90 12.38
CA ASN A 66 -5.51 -11.10 12.12
C ASN A 66 -4.69 -9.80 12.20
N MET A 67 -5.35 -8.66 12.44
CA MET A 67 -4.70 -7.35 12.45
C MET A 67 -4.22 -6.98 13.84
N ARG A 68 -3.02 -6.37 13.93
CA ARG A 68 -2.43 -5.91 15.19
C ARG A 68 -1.83 -4.52 15.00
N VAL A 69 -2.15 -3.59 15.90
CA VAL A 69 -1.47 -2.29 15.94
C VAL A 69 -0.07 -2.51 16.51
N ILE A 70 0.94 -2.12 15.75
CA ILE A 70 2.36 -2.22 16.13
C ILE A 70 2.91 -0.85 16.56
N ASN A 71 2.32 0.24 16.07
CA ASN A 71 2.67 1.60 16.47
C ASN A 71 1.41 2.49 16.50
N ASP A 72 1.20 3.18 17.61
CA ASP A 72 0.09 4.09 17.91
C ASP A 72 0.53 5.56 18.02
N LYS A 73 1.83 5.84 17.86
CA LYS A 73 2.42 7.18 17.94
C LYS A 73 2.36 7.93 16.61
N GLY A 74 2.06 7.23 15.53
CA GLY A 74 2.01 7.80 14.18
C GLY A 74 3.37 8.17 13.61
N VAL A 75 4.43 7.55 14.13
CA VAL A 75 5.81 7.70 13.63
C VAL A 75 6.05 6.55 12.66
N SER A 76 6.34 6.85 11.40
CA SER A 76 6.77 5.83 10.44
C SER A 76 8.08 5.21 10.92
N ILE A 77 8.13 3.88 11.05
CA ILE A 77 9.26 3.12 11.60
C ILE A 77 10.59 3.36 10.87
N TYR A 78 10.56 3.91 9.66
CA TYR A 78 11.74 4.19 8.83
C TYR A 78 11.96 5.67 8.49
N ALA A 79 11.30 6.60 9.20
CA ALA A 79 11.64 8.02 9.11
C ALA A 79 12.55 8.43 10.27
N ASP A 80 13.58 7.65 10.54
CA ASP A 80 14.46 7.89 11.69
C ASP A 80 15.23 9.22 11.57
N GLU A 81 15.29 9.85 10.39
CA GLU A 81 16.03 11.11 10.22
C GLU A 81 15.45 12.08 9.16
N GLY A 82 14.14 12.14 8.94
CA GLY A 82 13.66 13.03 7.89
C GLY A 82 12.18 13.30 7.86
N VAL A 83 11.83 14.58 8.02
CA VAL A 83 10.58 15.13 7.52
C VAL A 83 10.46 14.72 6.04
N PHE A 84 9.34 14.12 5.63
CA PHE A 84 9.02 13.99 4.21
C PHE A 84 9.04 15.40 3.61
N VAL A 85 10.13 15.77 2.93
CA VAL A 85 10.19 17.02 2.16
C VAL A 85 9.41 16.75 0.89
N PHE A 86 8.13 17.09 0.90
CA PHE A 86 7.33 17.12 -0.31
C PHE A 86 7.74 18.38 -1.10
N PRO A 87 8.37 18.25 -2.28
CA PRO A 87 8.78 19.41 -3.06
C PRO A 87 7.57 20.20 -3.59
N ASP A 88 6.41 19.56 -3.74
CA ASP A 88 5.18 20.19 -4.20
C ASP A 88 4.22 20.50 -3.04
N LYS A 89 3.76 21.76 -2.97
CA LYS A 89 2.80 22.27 -1.98
C LYS A 89 1.41 21.59 -2.02
N GLY A 90 1.14 20.78 -3.04
CA GLY A 90 -0.10 20.00 -3.22
C GLY A 90 -0.06 18.57 -2.69
N LEU A 91 1.09 18.11 -2.18
CA LEU A 91 1.23 16.80 -1.55
C LEU A 91 0.85 16.91 -0.07
N HIS A 92 -0.25 16.26 0.31
CA HIS A 92 -0.74 16.27 1.69
C HIS A 92 0.32 15.70 2.65
N LYS A 93 0.63 16.47 3.69
CA LYS A 93 1.38 15.97 4.85
C LYS A 93 0.67 14.71 5.37
N PRO A 94 1.35 13.57 5.51
CA PRO A 94 0.70 12.34 5.93
C PRO A 94 0.09 12.54 7.32
N ILE A 95 -1.18 12.20 7.44
CA ILE A 95 -1.89 12.21 8.72
C ILE A 95 -1.23 11.15 9.59
N LYS A 96 -0.99 11.49 10.87
CA LYS A 96 -0.51 10.50 11.86
C LYS A 96 -1.45 9.31 11.85
N SER A 97 -0.91 8.12 11.58
CA SER A 97 -1.68 6.91 11.37
C SER A 97 -1.10 5.76 12.18
N TYR A 98 -1.96 4.86 12.63
CA TYR A 98 -1.54 3.61 13.23
C TYR A 98 -0.78 2.78 12.18
N LEU A 99 0.31 2.14 12.61
CA LEU A 99 0.92 1.07 11.84
C LEU A 99 0.22 -0.24 12.21
N VAL A 100 -0.43 -0.87 11.25
CA VAL A 100 -1.22 -2.08 11.48
C VAL A 100 -0.61 -3.25 10.71
N LEU A 101 -0.27 -4.32 11.41
CA LEU A 101 0.30 -5.55 10.85
C LEU A 101 -0.81 -6.57 10.55
N ASP A 102 -0.81 -7.13 9.34
CA ASP A 102 -1.42 -8.41 9.05
C ASP A 102 -0.49 -9.53 9.55
N THR A 103 -0.96 -10.31 10.53
CA THR A 103 -0.14 -11.38 11.14
C THR A 103 -0.02 -12.65 10.28
N VAL A 104 -0.88 -12.84 9.27
CA VAL A 104 -0.84 -13.99 8.36
C VAL A 104 0.25 -13.79 7.32
N TYR A 105 0.21 -12.66 6.61
CA TYR A 105 1.11 -12.30 5.52
C TYR A 105 2.29 -11.45 5.96
N LYS A 106 2.34 -10.98 7.21
CA LYS A 106 3.44 -10.18 7.77
C LYS A 106 3.69 -8.87 7.01
N ILE A 107 2.62 -8.26 6.52
CA ILE A 107 2.63 -6.99 5.78
C ILE A 107 1.95 -5.92 6.62
N PHE A 108 2.50 -4.72 6.61
CA PHE A 108 2.03 -3.61 7.42
C PHE A 108 1.25 -2.61 6.56
N SER A 109 0.18 -2.03 7.07
CA SER A 109 -0.50 -0.85 6.55
C SER A 109 -0.07 0.38 7.36
N ALA A 110 0.40 1.42 6.68
CA ALA A 110 1.03 2.58 7.32
C ALA A 110 0.16 3.84 7.33
N HIS A 111 -0.82 3.96 6.43
CA HIS A 111 -1.58 5.21 6.22
C HIS A 111 -3.10 5.02 6.18
N ASP A 112 -3.60 3.79 6.27
CA ASP A 112 -5.02 3.53 6.12
C ASP A 112 -5.83 3.74 7.42
N PHE A 113 -5.15 3.88 8.56
CA PHE A 113 -5.75 3.97 9.89
C PHE A 113 -5.34 5.27 10.59
N PRO A 114 -6.01 6.40 10.37
CA PRO A 114 -5.65 7.67 10.99
C PRO A 114 -5.83 7.64 12.52
N ILE A 115 -4.92 8.30 13.24
CA ILE A 115 -5.04 8.52 14.68
C ILE A 115 -5.95 9.73 14.89
N ILE A 116 -7.17 9.48 15.36
CA ILE A 116 -8.15 10.50 15.69
C ILE A 116 -8.37 10.49 17.21
N PRO A 117 -8.30 11.65 17.90
CA PRO A 117 -8.51 11.71 19.35
C PRO A 117 -9.82 11.05 19.77
N ASN A 118 -9.76 10.24 20.83
CA ASN A 118 -10.92 9.53 21.40
C ASN A 118 -11.62 8.55 20.45
N GLN A 119 -10.96 8.12 19.37
CA GLN A 119 -11.49 7.11 18.45
C GLN A 119 -10.58 5.89 18.38
N ASN A 120 -11.21 4.71 18.37
CA ASN A 120 -10.49 3.47 18.17
C ASN A 120 -10.17 3.25 16.68
N TRP A 121 -8.97 2.77 16.38
CA TRP A 121 -8.48 2.56 15.03
C TRP A 121 -9.38 1.64 14.19
N PHE A 122 -10.04 0.64 14.81
CA PHE A 122 -10.89 -0.30 14.07
C PHE A 122 -12.14 0.35 13.49
N LEU A 123 -12.51 1.56 13.90
CA LEU A 123 -13.62 2.30 13.26
C LEU A 123 -13.32 2.65 11.81
N ALA A 124 -12.04 2.78 11.43
CA ALA A 124 -11.62 2.98 10.05
C ALA A 124 -11.61 1.66 9.23
N TYR A 125 -11.78 0.50 9.87
CA TYR A 125 -11.68 -0.81 9.20
C TYR A 125 -12.73 -1.03 8.10
N PRO A 126 -14.04 -0.78 8.31
CA PRO A 126 -15.04 -1.07 7.27
C PRO A 126 -14.78 -0.33 5.94
N PRO A 127 -14.57 1.01 5.91
CA PRO A 127 -14.27 1.70 4.65
C PRO A 127 -12.90 1.31 4.07
N PHE A 128 -11.91 1.04 4.91
CA PHE A 128 -10.60 0.53 4.49
C PHE A 128 -10.75 -0.81 3.75
N LYS A 129 -11.39 -1.81 4.37
CA LYS A 129 -11.51 -3.16 3.83
C LYS A 129 -12.32 -3.18 2.54
N LYS A 130 -13.38 -2.37 2.45
CA LYS A 130 -14.13 -2.15 1.21
C LYS A 130 -13.23 -1.65 0.08
N THR A 131 -12.42 -0.63 0.35
CA THR A 131 -11.48 -0.05 -0.63
C THR A 131 -10.40 -1.05 -1.02
N LEU A 132 -9.84 -1.78 -0.06
CA LEU A 132 -8.83 -2.80 -0.29
C LEU A 132 -9.37 -3.92 -1.19
N ASN A 133 -10.55 -4.47 -0.89
CA ASN A 133 -11.16 -5.51 -1.70
C ASN A 133 -11.42 -5.03 -3.13
N TYR A 134 -11.94 -3.82 -3.31
CA TYR A 134 -12.10 -3.23 -4.64
C TYR A 134 -10.77 -3.13 -5.42
N ARG A 135 -9.69 -2.72 -4.74
CA ARG A 135 -8.35 -2.67 -5.36
C ARG A 135 -7.82 -4.06 -5.70
N ILE A 136 -8.07 -5.05 -4.85
CA ILE A 136 -7.70 -6.46 -5.10
C ILE A 136 -8.43 -6.98 -6.33
N ASP A 137 -9.74 -6.78 -6.42
CA ASP A 137 -10.53 -7.26 -7.56
C ASP A 137 -10.05 -6.63 -8.87
N ARG A 138 -9.84 -5.31 -8.86
CA ARG A 138 -9.29 -4.59 -10.01
C ARG A 138 -7.87 -5.06 -10.36
N PHE A 139 -7.02 -5.30 -9.37
CA PHE A 139 -5.68 -5.84 -9.58
C PHE A 139 -5.73 -7.21 -10.25
N LEU A 140 -6.53 -8.14 -9.72
CA LEU A 140 -6.66 -9.48 -10.26
C LEU A 140 -7.24 -9.47 -11.68
N ASP A 141 -8.20 -8.60 -11.96
CA ASP A 141 -8.73 -8.38 -13.30
C ASP A 141 -7.65 -7.88 -14.27
N LYS A 142 -6.87 -6.87 -13.87
CA LYS A 142 -5.77 -6.36 -14.70
C LYS A 142 -4.67 -7.38 -14.92
N VAL A 143 -4.28 -8.13 -13.89
CA VAL A 143 -3.30 -9.21 -14.03
C VAL A 143 -3.76 -10.27 -15.02
N LYS A 144 -5.06 -10.55 -15.08
CA LYS A 144 -5.62 -11.52 -16.03
C LYS A 144 -5.70 -11.01 -17.47
N ASN A 145 -5.98 -9.72 -17.66
CA ASN A 145 -6.37 -9.17 -18.96
C ASN A 145 -5.30 -8.29 -19.64
N SER A 146 -4.26 -7.87 -18.92
CA SER A 146 -3.15 -7.09 -19.46
C SER A 146 -2.10 -7.97 -20.14
N GLN A 147 -1.56 -7.50 -21.27
CA GLN A 147 -0.48 -8.16 -22.01
C GLN A 147 0.91 -7.78 -21.46
N SER A 148 1.04 -6.59 -20.89
CA SER A 148 2.28 -6.07 -20.33
C SER A 148 2.04 -5.40 -18.98
N ILE A 149 2.72 -5.89 -17.93
CA ILE A 149 2.60 -5.39 -16.55
C ILE A 149 3.98 -5.12 -15.98
N LEU A 150 4.13 -3.95 -15.35
CA LEU A 150 5.30 -3.60 -14.55
C LEU A 150 4.99 -3.73 -13.05
N PHE A 151 5.90 -4.36 -12.31
CA PHE A 151 5.85 -4.49 -10.85
C PHE A 151 7.02 -3.76 -10.19
#